data_AF-A0AA43UMC9-F1
#
_entry.id   AF-A0AA43UMC9-F1
#
_cell.length_a   1.000
_cell.length_b   1.000
_cell.length_c   1.000
_cell.angle_alpha   90.00
_cell.angle_beta   90.00
_cell.angle_gamma   90.00
#
_symmetry.space_group_name_H-M   'P 1'
#
loop_
_entity.id
_entity.type
_entity.pdbx_description
1 polymer ?
#
loop_
_entity_poly.entity_id
_entity_poly.type
_entity_poly.pdbx_seq_one_letter_code
_entity_poly.pdbx_strand_id
1 'polypeptide(L)'
;MARKDGSNPSKRPLALLVAEGFLVLILSIYVGKIGVLAMYLLNEGPGGGMPTGVSWNLFIFLCEIAMLFVTADALLGISSRRPKGWKKAVRGSLLLLLFTIVGTYTKDMGSVSSMVTLDPIIVLPLVVVVFALMLLPGVRRYYVPPMEEDRPLSKWIGFAFFSELYPAGRYRIAYDEERDYAPEEPSRQKDTGIRGRVDSILRRL
;
A
#
# COMPACT_ATOMS: atom_id res chain seq x y z
N MET A 1 -34.96 -14.23 7.66
CA MET A 1 -34.33 -12.99 7.14
C MET A 1 -33.33 -13.38 6.08
N ALA A 2 -33.54 -12.90 4.85
CA ALA A 2 -32.92 -13.40 3.63
C ALA A 2 -31.41 -13.12 3.56
N ARG A 3 -30.63 -14.17 3.32
CA ARG A 3 -29.20 -14.14 3.01
C ARG A 3 -29.06 -13.78 1.53
N LYS A 4 -29.12 -12.48 1.20
CA LYS A 4 -28.82 -12.00 -0.15
C LYS A 4 -27.33 -11.75 -0.30
N ASP A 5 -26.76 -12.57 -1.17
CA ASP A 5 -25.78 -12.22 -2.21
C ASP A 5 -24.53 -13.09 -2.17
N GLY A 6 -24.60 -14.12 -3.00
CA GLY A 6 -23.43 -14.79 -3.57
C GLY A 6 -22.65 -13.81 -4.44
N SER A 7 -21.87 -12.94 -3.81
CA SER A 7 -20.83 -12.20 -4.51
C SER A 7 -19.78 -13.19 -4.95
N ASN A 8 -19.78 -13.54 -6.23
CA ASN A 8 -18.69 -14.26 -6.87
C ASN A 8 -17.36 -13.61 -6.45
N PRO A 9 -16.48 -14.28 -5.69
CA PRO A 9 -15.22 -13.71 -5.22
C PRO A 9 -14.26 -13.41 -6.38
N SER A 10 -14.62 -13.76 -7.62
CA SER A 10 -13.87 -13.50 -8.85
C SER A 10 -14.15 -12.13 -9.49
N LYS A 11 -15.31 -11.51 -9.26
CA LYS A 11 -15.62 -10.21 -9.87
C LYS A 11 -14.99 -9.06 -9.08
N ARG A 12 -14.22 -8.21 -9.75
CA ARG A 12 -13.67 -6.97 -9.16
C ARG A 12 -14.83 -6.09 -8.66
N PRO A 13 -14.80 -5.62 -7.40
CA PRO A 13 -15.85 -4.75 -6.88
C PRO A 13 -15.84 -3.41 -7.62
N LEU A 14 -17.02 -2.87 -7.94
CA LEU A 14 -17.14 -1.61 -8.69
C LEU A 14 -16.42 -0.45 -8.01
N ALA A 15 -16.45 -0.40 -6.67
CA ALA A 15 -15.70 0.57 -5.87
C ALA A 15 -14.19 0.55 -6.15
N LEU A 16 -13.62 -0.62 -6.44
CA LEU A 16 -12.20 -0.76 -6.76
C LEU A 16 -11.87 -0.26 -8.16
N LEU A 17 -12.78 -0.47 -9.12
CA LEU A 17 -12.65 0.08 -10.47
C LEU A 17 -12.75 1.62 -10.48
N VAL A 18 -13.64 2.18 -9.64
CA VAL A 18 -13.73 3.62 -9.42
C VAL A 18 -12.45 4.17 -8.78
N ALA A 19 -11.92 3.50 -7.76
CA ALA A 19 -10.67 3.88 -7.12
C ALA A 19 -9.47 3.83 -8.08
N GLU A 20 -9.40 2.80 -8.93
CA GLU A 20 -8.41 2.69 -10.00
C GLU A 20 -8.52 3.86 -10.99
N GLY A 21 -9.74 4.20 -11.43
CA GLY A 21 -9.99 5.35 -12.30
C GLY A 21 -9.53 6.68 -11.69
N PHE A 22 -9.79 6.90 -10.40
CA PHE A 22 -9.30 8.11 -9.72
C PHE A 22 -7.78 8.13 -9.57
N LEU A 23 -7.13 7.01 -9.30
CA LEU A 23 -5.67 6.95 -9.27
C LEU A 23 -5.06 7.23 -10.65
N VAL A 24 -5.67 6.75 -11.74
CA VAL A 24 -5.23 7.07 -13.12
C VAL A 24 -5.38 8.55 -13.41
N LEU A 25 -6.48 9.18 -12.97
CA LEU A 25 -6.69 10.61 -13.11
C LEU A 25 -5.65 11.41 -12.31
N ILE A 26 -5.36 11.00 -11.07
CA ILE A 26 -4.31 11.63 -10.26
C ILE A 26 -2.94 11.47 -10.94
N LEU A 27 -2.65 10.29 -11.51
CA LEU A 27 -1.41 10.03 -12.23
C LEU A 27 -1.25 10.94 -13.46
N SER A 28 -2.31 11.12 -14.26
CA SER A 28 -2.26 12.00 -15.43
C SER A 28 -2.04 13.47 -15.05
N ILE A 29 -2.62 13.91 -13.93
CA ILE A 29 -2.35 15.23 -13.34
C ILE A 29 -0.87 15.38 -13.00
N TYR A 30 -0.26 14.39 -12.32
CA TYR A 30 1.16 14.44 -11.96
C TYR A 30 2.08 14.47 -13.19
N VAL A 31 1.77 13.67 -14.22
CA VAL A 31 2.51 13.70 -15.49
C VAL A 31 2.44 15.09 -16.13
N GLY A 32 1.25 15.70 -16.17
CA GLY A 32 1.07 17.06 -16.68
C GLY A 32 1.90 18.09 -15.90
N LYS A 33 1.88 18.02 -14.56
CA LYS A 33 2.66 18.93 -13.70
C LYS A 33 4.17 18.82 -13.95
N ILE A 34 4.69 17.59 -14.01
CA ILE A 34 6.12 17.33 -14.27
C ILE A 34 6.51 17.92 -15.64
N GLY A 35 5.66 17.79 -16.65
CA GLY A 35 5.90 18.38 -17.98
C GLY A 35 6.03 19.90 -17.94
N VAL A 36 5.14 20.59 -17.23
CA VAL A 36 5.20 22.06 -17.13
C VAL A 36 6.39 22.52 -16.29
N LEU A 37 6.67 21.86 -15.15
CA LEU A 37 7.85 22.14 -14.33
C LEU A 37 9.15 21.92 -15.11
N ALA A 38 9.22 20.87 -15.94
CA ALA A 38 10.38 20.62 -16.79
C ALA A 38 10.58 21.72 -17.84
N MET A 39 9.52 22.18 -18.51
CA MET A 39 9.62 23.30 -19.46
C MET A 39 10.10 24.58 -18.78
N TYR A 40 9.60 24.85 -17.57
CA TYR A 40 10.01 26.01 -16.80
C TYR A 40 11.51 25.97 -16.44
N LEU A 41 11.99 24.83 -15.94
CA LEU A 41 13.41 24.64 -15.63
C LEU A 41 14.32 24.74 -16.87
N LEU A 42 13.84 24.29 -18.04
CA LEU A 42 14.62 24.34 -19.29
C LEU A 42 14.67 25.75 -19.91
N ASN A 43 13.61 26.55 -19.75
CA ASN A 43 13.55 27.91 -20.29
C ASN A 43 14.23 28.96 -19.39
N GLU A 44 14.59 28.62 -18.14
CA GLU A 44 15.20 29.54 -17.18
C GLU A 44 16.75 29.53 -17.10
N GLY A 45 17.48 28.82 -17.96
CA GLY A 45 18.97 28.88 -17.99
C GLY A 45 19.53 29.68 -19.18
N PRO A 46 20.74 30.31 -19.13
CA PRO A 46 21.67 30.65 -18.05
C PRO A 46 22.02 32.17 -18.09
N GLY A 47 21.07 33.06 -17.81
CA GLY A 47 21.23 34.50 -18.12
C GLY A 47 20.84 35.50 -17.03
N GLY A 48 20.47 35.08 -15.82
CA GLY A 48 19.94 36.02 -14.83
C GLY A 48 20.09 35.59 -13.39
N GLY A 49 21.25 35.91 -12.80
CA GLY A 49 21.41 36.04 -11.35
C GLY A 49 21.40 34.75 -10.53
N MET A 50 22.07 34.78 -9.38
CA MET A 50 22.13 33.65 -8.46
C MET A 50 20.73 33.16 -8.07
N PRO A 51 20.43 31.85 -8.12
CA PRO A 51 19.06 31.38 -8.27
C PRO A 51 18.54 30.83 -6.94
N THR A 52 18.09 31.69 -6.03
CA THR A 52 17.39 31.25 -4.82
C THR A 52 16.08 30.51 -5.12
N GLY A 53 15.51 30.69 -6.33
CA GLY A 53 14.30 29.99 -6.80
C GLY A 53 14.55 28.65 -7.51
N VAL A 54 15.70 28.45 -8.17
CA VAL A 54 15.96 27.21 -8.95
C VAL A 54 16.13 26.00 -8.03
N SER A 55 16.77 26.17 -6.86
CA SER A 55 16.91 25.09 -5.88
C SER A 55 15.56 24.62 -5.32
N TRP A 56 14.64 25.55 -5.06
CA TRP A 56 13.30 25.25 -4.58
C TRP A 56 12.43 24.59 -5.66
N ASN A 57 12.50 25.07 -6.90
CA ASN A 57 11.77 24.49 -8.03
C ASN A 57 12.28 23.10 -8.40
N LEU A 58 13.59 22.87 -8.31
CA LEU A 58 14.19 21.53 -8.46
C LEU A 58 13.71 20.57 -7.36
N PHE A 59 13.62 21.06 -6.12
CA PHE A 59 13.10 20.27 -5.00
C PHE A 59 11.63 19.88 -5.21
N ILE A 60 10.78 20.85 -5.59
CA ILE A 60 9.37 20.59 -5.93
C ILE A 60 9.27 19.59 -7.08
N PHE A 61 10.08 19.74 -8.12
CA PHE A 61 10.12 18.81 -9.26
C PHE A 61 10.46 17.37 -8.82
N LEU A 62 11.46 17.21 -7.94
CA LEU A 62 11.82 15.90 -7.39
C LEU A 62 10.69 15.30 -6.53
N CYS A 63 10.02 16.13 -5.72
CA CYS A 63 8.86 15.71 -4.95
C CYS A 63 7.71 15.23 -5.85
N GLU A 64 7.40 15.95 -6.94
CA GLU A 64 6.36 15.56 -7.88
C GLU A 64 6.68 14.23 -8.60
N ILE A 65 7.96 14.00 -8.94
CA ILE A 65 8.43 12.71 -9.46
C ILE A 65 8.22 11.59 -8.43
N ALA A 66 8.59 11.83 -7.17
CA ALA A 66 8.39 10.84 -6.10
C ALA A 66 6.89 10.51 -5.92
N MET A 67 6.02 11.52 -5.99
CA MET A 67 4.57 11.37 -5.90
C MET A 67 3.99 10.58 -7.08
N LEU A 68 4.54 10.76 -8.28
CA LEU A 68 4.20 9.94 -9.45
C LEU A 68 4.53 8.47 -9.20
N PHE A 69 5.72 8.16 -8.68
CA PHE A 69 6.10 6.78 -8.35
C PHE A 69 5.22 6.16 -7.25
N VAL A 70 4.88 6.94 -6.21
CA VAL A 70 3.96 6.49 -5.15
C VAL A 70 2.57 6.19 -5.72
N THR A 71 2.06 7.04 -6.62
CA THR A 71 0.78 6.84 -7.30
C THR A 71 0.80 5.59 -8.18
N ALA A 72 1.90 5.37 -8.92
CA ALA A 72 2.08 4.19 -9.76
C ALA A 72 2.16 2.89 -8.93
N ASP A 73 2.92 2.86 -7.82
CA ASP A 73 2.95 1.67 -6.94
C ASP A 73 1.60 1.41 -6.27
N ALA A 74 0.85 2.47 -5.93
CA ALA A 74 -0.52 2.34 -5.43
C ALA A 74 -1.46 1.74 -6.49
N LEU A 75 -1.38 2.18 -7.74
CA LEU A 75 -2.17 1.67 -8.87
C LEU A 75 -1.87 0.18 -9.13
N LEU A 76 -0.59 -0.18 -9.19
CA LEU A 76 -0.15 -1.58 -9.33
C LEU A 76 -0.59 -2.43 -8.13
N GLY A 77 -0.55 -1.85 -6.92
CA GLY A 77 -1.03 -2.47 -5.68
C GLY A 77 -2.53 -2.75 -5.69
N ILE A 78 -3.35 -1.80 -6.15
CA ILE A 78 -4.81 -1.96 -6.24
C ILE A 78 -5.16 -3.12 -7.18
N SER A 79 -4.45 -3.22 -8.31
CA SER A 79 -4.71 -4.24 -9.32
C SER A 79 -4.43 -5.67 -8.83
N SER A 80 -3.54 -5.82 -7.84
CA SER A 80 -3.16 -7.11 -7.26
C SER A 80 -4.21 -7.62 -6.28
N ARG A 81 -4.78 -8.82 -6.46
CA ARG A 81 -5.71 -9.46 -5.50
C ARG A 81 -5.06 -9.92 -4.18
N ARG A 82 -3.88 -9.40 -3.82
CA ARG A 82 -3.11 -9.81 -2.64
C ARG A 82 -3.33 -8.83 -1.49
N PRO A 83 -3.41 -9.27 -0.22
CA PRO A 83 -3.49 -8.37 0.94
C PRO A 83 -2.36 -7.32 0.93
N LYS A 84 -1.16 -7.71 0.48
CA LYS A 84 -0.01 -6.80 0.33
C LYS A 84 -0.28 -5.68 -0.68
N GLY A 85 -1.06 -5.93 -1.73
CA GLY A 85 -1.48 -4.93 -2.71
C GLY A 85 -2.41 -3.88 -2.09
N TRP A 86 -3.40 -4.31 -1.31
CA TRP A 86 -4.24 -3.41 -0.52
C TRP A 86 -3.41 -2.53 0.42
N LYS A 87 -2.46 -3.11 1.15
CA LYS A 87 -1.56 -2.37 2.06
C LYS A 87 -0.77 -1.29 1.34
N LYS A 88 -0.21 -1.61 0.17
CA LYS A 88 0.51 -0.65 -0.67
C LYS A 88 -0.39 0.50 -1.10
N ALA A 89 -1.58 0.20 -1.59
CA ALA A 89 -2.52 1.21 -2.05
C ALA A 89 -3.03 2.13 -0.93
N VAL A 90 -3.28 1.59 0.26
CA VAL A 90 -3.66 2.38 1.45
C VAL A 90 -2.50 3.24 1.95
N ARG A 91 -1.27 2.70 1.99
CA ARG A 91 -0.08 3.49 2.35
C ARG A 91 0.22 4.57 1.31
N GLY A 92 0.09 4.24 0.02
CA GLY A 92 0.28 5.18 -1.08
C GLY A 92 -0.72 6.32 -0.99
N SER A 93 -2.01 6.03 -0.81
CA SER A 93 -3.04 7.07 -0.61
C SER A 93 -2.81 7.91 0.64
N LEU A 94 -2.34 7.32 1.76
CA LEU A 94 -1.95 8.09 2.95
C LEU A 94 -0.77 9.02 2.71
N LEU A 95 0.27 8.54 2.01
CA LEU A 95 1.41 9.37 1.62
C LEU A 95 0.97 10.50 0.68
N LEU A 96 0.16 10.18 -0.34
CA LEU A 96 -0.40 11.17 -1.25
C LEU A 96 -1.19 12.24 -0.49
N LEU A 97 -2.00 11.84 0.48
CA LEU A 97 -2.78 12.76 1.31
C LEU A 97 -1.87 13.66 2.15
N LEU A 98 -0.85 13.08 2.81
CA LEU A 98 0.11 13.84 3.61
C LEU A 98 0.87 14.87 2.77
N PHE A 99 1.42 14.46 1.62
CA PHE A 99 2.13 15.36 0.72
C PHE A 99 1.23 16.41 0.09
N THR A 100 -0.05 16.09 -0.19
CA THR A 100 -1.00 17.07 -0.69
C THR A 100 -1.31 18.13 0.37
N ILE A 101 -1.43 17.74 1.65
CA ILE A 101 -1.62 18.67 2.77
C ILE A 101 -0.36 19.52 2.99
N VAL A 102 0.83 18.93 3.00
CA VAL A 102 2.08 19.71 3.07
C VAL A 102 2.16 20.68 1.90
N GLY A 103 1.83 20.22 0.70
CA GLY A 103 1.73 21.03 -0.51
C GLY A 103 0.78 22.22 -0.37
N THR A 104 -0.37 22.06 0.30
CA THR A 104 -1.28 23.19 0.59
C THR A 104 -0.63 24.27 1.44
N TYR A 105 0.12 23.89 2.48
CA TYR A 105 0.74 24.87 3.38
C TYR A 105 1.97 25.55 2.78
N THR A 106 2.64 24.91 1.82
CA THR A 106 3.81 25.48 1.13
C THR A 106 3.47 26.40 -0.04
N LYS A 107 2.19 26.46 -0.46
CA LYS A 107 1.74 27.26 -1.62
C LYS A 107 1.98 28.77 -1.46
N ASP A 108 1.99 29.29 -0.23
CA ASP A 108 2.13 30.72 0.04
C ASP A 108 3.59 31.23 0.01
N MET A 109 4.58 30.33 -0.12
CA MET A 109 6.00 30.68 -0.20
C MET A 109 6.45 30.93 -1.66
N GLY A 110 5.85 31.95 -2.28
CA GLY A 110 6.49 32.80 -3.31
C GLY A 110 7.24 32.14 -4.49
N SER A 111 6.72 31.07 -5.09
CA SER A 111 7.26 30.53 -6.35
C SER A 111 6.14 30.31 -7.38
N VAL A 112 6.49 30.46 -8.67
CA VAL A 112 5.73 30.27 -9.92
C VAL A 112 4.93 28.94 -10.00
N SER A 113 5.10 28.07 -9.01
CA SER A 113 4.23 26.95 -8.63
C SER A 113 2.72 27.27 -8.61
N SER A 114 2.30 28.52 -8.41
CA SER A 114 0.87 28.90 -8.36
C SER A 114 0.11 28.71 -9.69
N MET A 115 0.78 28.71 -10.84
CA MET A 115 0.15 28.48 -12.16
C MET A 115 0.04 27.00 -12.54
N VAL A 116 0.90 26.13 -11.99
CA VAL A 116 0.99 24.70 -12.34
C VAL A 116 0.36 23.80 -11.27
N THR A 117 0.09 24.35 -10.09
CA THR A 117 -0.65 23.66 -9.04
C THR A 117 -2.13 23.61 -9.41
N LEU A 118 -2.52 22.61 -10.21
CA LEU A 118 -3.87 22.06 -10.06
C LEU A 118 -4.11 21.87 -8.56
N ASP A 119 -5.17 22.53 -8.14
CA ASP A 119 -5.33 22.90 -6.76
C ASP A 119 -5.38 21.63 -5.92
N PRO A 120 -4.66 21.51 -4.80
CA PRO A 120 -4.93 20.50 -3.77
C PRO A 120 -6.44 20.32 -3.53
N ILE A 121 -7.28 21.33 -3.76
CA ILE A 121 -8.73 21.22 -3.80
C ILE A 121 -9.27 20.09 -4.71
N ILE A 122 -8.57 19.70 -5.79
CA ILE A 122 -8.97 18.60 -6.70
C ILE A 122 -8.33 17.28 -6.29
N VAL A 123 -7.02 17.27 -6.02
CA VAL A 123 -6.29 16.01 -5.72
C VAL A 123 -6.68 15.48 -4.33
N LEU A 124 -6.85 16.35 -3.34
CA LEU A 124 -7.22 15.99 -1.97
C LEU A 124 -8.54 15.21 -1.89
N PRO A 125 -9.69 15.69 -2.43
CA PRO A 125 -10.94 14.94 -2.35
C PRO A 125 -10.84 13.62 -3.13
N LEU A 126 -10.13 13.58 -4.25
CA LEU A 126 -9.94 12.33 -5.00
C LEU A 126 -9.17 11.29 -4.18
N VAL A 127 -8.07 11.69 -3.52
CA VAL A 127 -7.29 10.80 -2.66
C VAL A 127 -8.11 10.35 -1.44
N VAL A 128 -8.88 11.26 -0.83
CA VAL A 128 -9.78 10.93 0.29
C VAL A 128 -10.84 9.91 -0.14
N VAL A 129 -11.44 10.07 -1.33
CA VAL A 129 -12.41 9.13 -1.86
C VAL A 129 -11.75 7.77 -2.13
N VAL A 130 -10.56 7.73 -2.76
CA VAL A 130 -9.81 6.48 -2.97
C VAL A 130 -9.55 5.78 -1.64
N PHE A 131 -9.08 6.51 -0.63
CA PHE A 131 -8.82 5.97 0.70
C PHE A 131 -10.11 5.41 1.36
N ALA A 132 -11.21 6.17 1.30
CA ALA A 132 -12.49 5.73 1.85
C ALA A 132 -13.04 4.48 1.14
N LEU A 133 -12.94 4.42 -0.19
CA LEU A 133 -13.35 3.25 -0.98
C LEU A 133 -12.55 2.00 -0.59
N MET A 134 -11.25 2.15 -0.33
CA MET A 134 -10.39 1.02 0.09
C MET A 134 -10.74 0.45 1.47
N LEU A 135 -11.41 1.23 2.34
CA LEU A 135 -11.86 0.77 3.65
C LEU A 135 -13.21 0.04 3.62
N LEU A 136 -13.96 0.14 2.52
CA LEU A 136 -15.26 -0.51 2.39
C LEU A 136 -15.15 -2.04 2.54
N PRO A 137 -16.13 -2.68 3.21
CA PRO A 137 -16.10 -4.14 3.43
C PRO A 137 -16.10 -4.92 2.12
N GLY A 138 -16.77 -4.43 1.07
CA GLY A 138 -16.77 -5.07 -0.24
C GLY A 138 -15.39 -5.09 -0.92
N VAL A 139 -14.58 -4.05 -0.71
CA VAL A 139 -13.22 -3.98 -1.24
C VAL A 139 -12.28 -4.82 -0.39
N ARG A 140 -12.36 -4.75 0.94
CA ARG A 140 -11.51 -5.56 1.83
C ARG A 140 -11.68 -7.06 1.60
N ARG A 141 -12.92 -7.54 1.43
CA ARG A 141 -13.22 -8.95 1.09
C ARG A 141 -12.57 -9.42 -0.20
N TYR A 142 -12.37 -8.53 -1.18
CA TYR A 142 -11.70 -8.87 -2.44
C TYR A 142 -10.22 -9.25 -2.23
N TYR A 143 -9.57 -8.69 -1.21
CA TYR A 143 -8.17 -8.93 -0.87
C TYR A 143 -7.97 -10.03 0.18
N VAL A 144 -9.05 -10.64 0.70
CA VAL A 144 -8.95 -11.78 1.63
C VAL A 144 -8.51 -13.02 0.83
N PRO A 145 -7.45 -13.73 1.26
CA PRO A 145 -7.05 -14.99 0.63
C PRO A 145 -8.17 -16.03 0.67
N PRO A 146 -8.21 -16.96 -0.31
CA PRO A 146 -9.18 -18.04 -0.26
C PRO A 146 -8.94 -18.88 1.01
N MET A 147 -10.03 -19.27 1.68
CA MET A 147 -10.05 -20.04 2.94
C MET A 147 -9.67 -19.29 4.23
N GLU A 148 -9.57 -17.96 4.19
CA GLU A 148 -9.40 -17.15 5.41
C GLU A 148 -10.66 -16.32 5.72
N GLU A 149 -10.92 -16.11 7.02
CA GLU A 149 -12.04 -15.29 7.48
C GLU A 149 -11.74 -13.79 7.39
N ASP A 150 -12.75 -13.01 7.00
CA ASP A 150 -12.66 -11.55 6.93
C ASP A 150 -12.44 -10.94 8.33
N ARG A 151 -11.28 -10.30 8.51
CA ARG A 151 -10.91 -9.66 9.78
C ARG A 151 -11.63 -8.31 9.97
N PRO A 152 -11.89 -7.89 11.22
CA PRO A 152 -12.51 -6.59 11.49
C PRO A 152 -11.63 -5.43 11.04
N LEU A 153 -12.26 -4.27 10.77
CA LEU A 153 -11.62 -3.08 10.20
C LEU A 153 -10.41 -2.57 11.00
N SER A 154 -10.43 -2.72 12.33
CA SER A 154 -9.31 -2.35 13.20
C SER A 154 -8.01 -3.11 12.87
N LYS A 155 -8.10 -4.40 12.52
CA LYS A 155 -6.93 -5.20 12.10
C LYS A 155 -6.41 -4.77 10.74
N TRP A 156 -7.29 -4.35 9.84
CA TRP A 156 -6.91 -3.80 8.53
C TRP A 156 -6.20 -2.44 8.68
N ILE A 157 -6.68 -1.57 9.56
CA ILE A 157 -5.97 -0.33 9.90
C ILE A 157 -4.60 -0.65 10.51
N GLY A 158 -4.52 -1.57 11.49
CA GLY A 158 -3.25 -2.01 12.05
C GLY A 158 -2.27 -2.57 11.01
N PHE A 159 -2.78 -3.31 10.03
CA PHE A 159 -2.01 -3.85 8.91
C PHE A 159 -1.46 -2.77 7.99
N ALA A 160 -2.20 -1.67 7.82
CA ALA A 160 -1.71 -0.52 7.08
C ALA A 160 -0.47 0.09 7.75
N PHE A 161 -0.34 0.07 9.09
CA PHE A 161 0.77 0.74 9.77
C PHE A 161 1.92 -0.18 10.19
N PHE A 162 1.68 -1.27 10.94
CA PHE A 162 2.77 -2.01 11.59
C PHE A 162 2.61 -3.54 11.59
N SER A 163 1.42 -4.09 11.33
CA SER A 163 1.20 -5.53 11.48
C SER A 163 1.29 -6.31 10.17
N GLU A 164 1.46 -7.63 10.29
CA GLU A 164 1.06 -8.63 9.29
C GLU A 164 -0.41 -8.98 9.55
N LEU A 165 -1.25 -9.02 8.49
CA LEU A 165 -2.68 -9.31 8.63
C LEU A 165 -2.94 -10.82 8.72
N TYR A 166 -2.14 -11.58 7.97
CA TYR A 166 -2.18 -13.02 7.90
C TYR A 166 -0.73 -13.52 8.02
N PRO A 167 -0.44 -14.50 8.90
CA PRO A 167 0.90 -15.02 9.07
C PRO A 167 1.39 -15.58 7.73
N ALA A 168 2.63 -15.26 7.35
CA ALA A 168 3.24 -15.74 6.11
C ALA A 168 3.61 -17.25 6.13
N GLY A 169 2.86 -18.06 6.88
CA GLY A 169 3.12 -19.48 7.11
C GLY A 169 2.47 -20.36 6.06
N ARG A 170 3.31 -21.09 5.32
CA ARG A 170 3.02 -22.24 4.43
C ARG A 170 1.53 -22.60 4.29
N TYR A 171 0.92 -22.19 3.17
CA TYR A 171 -0.24 -22.91 2.64
C TYR A 171 0.22 -24.32 2.28
N ARG A 172 0.18 -25.25 3.25
CA ARG A 172 0.19 -26.67 2.93
C ARG A 172 -1.23 -26.95 2.46
N ILE A 173 -1.40 -26.99 1.13
CA ILE A 173 -2.61 -27.56 0.54
C ILE A 173 -2.58 -29.03 0.93
N ALA A 174 -3.23 -29.37 2.04
CA ALA A 174 -3.50 -30.75 2.35
C ALA A 174 -4.57 -31.19 1.35
N TYR A 175 -4.14 -31.79 0.25
CA TYR A 175 -5.04 -32.58 -0.57
C TYR A 175 -5.51 -33.75 0.30
N ASP A 176 -6.77 -34.14 0.21
CA ASP A 176 -7.37 -35.18 1.05
C ASP A 176 -6.60 -36.52 1.00
N GLU A 177 -5.76 -36.73 -0.03
CA GLU A 177 -4.85 -37.87 -0.19
C GLU A 177 -3.70 -37.92 0.85
N GLU A 178 -3.35 -36.82 1.54
CA GLU A 178 -2.31 -36.82 2.59
C GLU A 178 -2.81 -37.36 3.95
N ARG A 179 -4.12 -37.65 4.12
CA ARG A 179 -4.65 -38.22 5.38
C ARG A 179 -4.29 -39.69 5.58
N ASP A 180 -4.08 -40.45 4.51
CA ASP A 180 -3.84 -41.90 4.58
C ASP A 180 -2.36 -42.29 4.66
N TYR A 181 -1.45 -41.31 4.54
CA TYR A 181 0.01 -41.50 4.62
C TYR A 181 0.67 -40.47 5.53
N ALA A 182 0.13 -40.28 6.74
CA ALA A 182 0.97 -39.79 7.83
C ALA A 182 1.74 -41.01 8.36
N PRO A 183 3.04 -41.20 8.05
CA PRO A 183 3.86 -42.03 8.92
C PRO A 183 3.77 -41.39 10.31
N GLU A 184 3.44 -42.21 11.31
CA GLU A 184 3.40 -41.80 12.72
C GLU A 184 4.59 -40.88 13.01
N GLU A 185 4.33 -39.68 13.54
CA GLU A 185 5.39 -38.77 13.95
C GLU A 185 6.40 -39.55 14.81
N PRO A 186 7.70 -39.57 14.47
CA PRO A 186 8.67 -40.10 15.41
C PRO A 186 8.59 -39.22 16.64
N SER A 187 8.17 -39.83 17.75
CA SER A 187 8.03 -39.24 19.07
C SER A 187 9.13 -38.21 19.32
N ARG A 188 8.75 -36.98 19.65
CA ARG A 188 9.62 -35.90 20.14
C ARG A 188 10.80 -36.48 20.94
N GLN A 189 11.95 -36.63 20.28
CA GLN A 189 13.20 -36.84 20.96
C GLN A 189 13.53 -35.47 21.57
N LYS A 190 13.16 -35.30 22.85
CA LYS A 190 13.55 -34.14 23.65
C LYS A 190 15.05 -33.95 23.46
N ASP A 191 15.42 -32.80 22.92
CA ASP A 191 16.78 -32.29 22.90
C ASP A 191 17.29 -32.21 24.34
N THR A 192 17.82 -33.32 24.84
CA THR A 192 18.69 -33.30 26.01
C THR A 192 20.03 -32.82 25.49
N GLY A 193 20.20 -31.50 25.44
CA GLY A 193 21.52 -30.89 25.41
C GLY A 193 22.37 -31.42 26.58
N ILE A 194 23.66 -31.09 26.59
CA ILE A 194 24.69 -31.63 27.49
C ILE A 194 24.24 -31.69 28.97
N ARG A 195 23.42 -30.74 29.44
CA ARG A 195 22.77 -30.76 30.77
C ARG A 195 21.90 -31.98 31.04
N GLY A 196 21.10 -32.44 30.09
CA GLY A 196 20.23 -33.62 30.27
C GLY A 196 21.00 -34.94 30.34
N ARG A 197 22.20 -35.00 29.74
CA ARG A 197 23.07 -36.19 29.82
C ARG A 197 23.70 -36.33 31.22
N VAL A 198 24.06 -35.21 31.86
CA VAL A 198 24.62 -35.20 33.23
C VAL A 198 23.58 -35.62 34.29
N ASP A 199 22.34 -35.13 34.18
CA ASP A 199 21.25 -35.51 35.11
C ASP A 199 20.89 -37.00 35.02
N SER A 200 21.07 -37.62 33.85
CA SER A 200 20.79 -39.05 33.68
C SER A 200 21.84 -39.97 34.32
N ILE A 201 23.07 -39.49 34.48
CA ILE A 201 24.18 -40.22 35.11
C ILE A 201 24.10 -40.09 36.63
N LEU A 202 23.79 -38.90 37.14
CA LEU A 202 23.64 -38.66 38.58
C LEU A 202 22.46 -39.41 39.23
N ARG A 203 21.44 -39.80 38.45
CA ARG A 203 20.33 -40.63 38.94
C ARG A 203 20.60 -42.14 38.94
N ARG A 204 21.77 -42.58 38.43
CA ARG A 204 22.15 -43.99 38.36
C ARG A 204 23.26 -44.38 39.35
N LEU A 205 23.74 -43.43 40.14
CA LEU A 205 24.56 -43.65 41.34
C LEU A 205 23.67 -43.49 42.58
#